data_AF-A0A7C2M567-F1
#
_entry.id   AF-A0A7C2M567-F1
#
_cell.length_a   1.000
_cell.length_b   1.000
_cell.length_c   1.000
_cell.angle_alpha   90.00
_cell.angle_beta   90.00
_cell.angle_gamma   90.00
#
_symmetry.space_group_name_H-M   'P 1'
#
loop_
_entity.id
_entity.type
_entity.pdbx_description
1 polymer ?
#
loop_
_entity_poly.entity_id
_entity_poly.type
_entity_poly.pdbx_seq_one_letter_code
_entity_poly.pdbx_strand_id
1 'polypeptide(L)' 'MRQKGSHVALEKPPPDKVFRAVVPLHSALAKGTLSDILKQAGLTADQLRELLYTGPGRRAKL' A
#
# COMPACT_ATOMS: atom_id res chain seq x y z
N MET A 1 5.65 -7.78 -9.08
CA MET A 1 4.21 -7.45 -9.10
C MET A 1 3.47 -8.54 -9.86
N ARG A 2 2.38 -9.09 -9.31
CA ARG A 2 1.52 -10.10 -9.96
C ARG A 2 0.05 -9.78 -9.70
N GLN A 3 -0.83 -9.98 -10.67
CA GLN A 3 -2.27 -9.73 -10.51
C GLN A 3 -3.08 -10.98 -10.90
N LYS A 4 -4.14 -11.26 -10.13
CA LYS A 4 -5.16 -12.25 -10.47
C LYS A 4 -6.55 -11.67 -10.15
N GLY A 5 -7.34 -11.43 -11.20
CA GLY A 5 -8.61 -10.72 -11.07
C GLY A 5 -8.42 -9.34 -10.44
N SER A 6 -9.22 -9.01 -9.43
CA SER A 6 -9.15 -7.73 -8.72
C SER A 6 -8.04 -7.63 -7.68
N HIS A 7 -7.22 -8.67 -7.46
CA HIS A 7 -6.18 -8.66 -6.43
C HIS A 7 -4.79 -8.52 -7.04
N VAL A 8 -3.99 -7.59 -6.50
CA VAL A 8 -2.62 -7.30 -6.92
C VAL A 8 -1.66 -7.60 -5.78
N ALA A 9 -0.68 -8.47 -6.03
CA ALA A 9 0.47 -8.68 -5.16
C ALA A 9 1.58 -7.69 -5.52
N LEU A 10 1.92 -6.83 -4.57
CA LEU A 10 3.02 -5.88 -4.60
C LEU A 10 4.18 -6.41 -3.75
N GLU A 11 5.39 -6.25 -4.26
CA GLU A 11 6.61 -6.70 -3.60
C GLU A 11 7.65 -5.59 -3.71
N LYS A 12 8.27 -5.23 -2.58
CA LYS A 12 9.45 -4.38 -2.54
C LYS A 12 10.65 -5.26 -2.15
N PRO A 13 11.54 -5.61 -3.11
CA PRO A 13 12.72 -6.41 -2.81
C PRO A 13 13.75 -5.64 -1.96
N PRO A 14 14.66 -6.36 -1.28
CA PRO A 14 15.49 -5.85 -0.17
C PRO A 14 16.61 -4.88 -0.59
N PRO A 15 17.28 -4.27 0.41
CA PRO A 15 18.51 -4.89 0.93
C PRO A 15 18.33 -5.83 2.15
N ASP A 16 17.42 -5.56 3.10
CA ASP A 16 17.29 -6.37 4.33
C ASP A 16 15.96 -7.14 4.53
N LYS A 17 14.87 -6.70 3.90
CA LYS A 17 13.55 -7.35 4.04
C LYS A 17 12.71 -7.22 2.79
N VAL A 18 12.09 -8.32 2.36
CA VAL A 18 11.07 -8.30 1.30
C VAL A 18 9.74 -7.89 1.94
N PHE A 19 9.18 -6.76 1.52
CA PHE A 19 7.81 -6.41 1.84
C PHE A 19 6.89 -6.96 0.76
N ARG A 20 5.85 -7.70 1.16
CA ARG A 20 4.85 -8.22 0.23
C ARG A 20 3.46 -7.91 0.76
N ALA A 21 2.63 -7.27 -0.06
CA ALA A 21 1.25 -6.96 0.27
C ALA A 21 0.32 -7.36 -0.88
N VAL A 22 -0.86 -7.90 -0.55
CA VAL A 22 -1.93 -8.18 -1.52
C VAL A 22 -3.04 -7.15 -1.36
N VAL A 23 -3.30 -6.40 -2.43
CA VAL A 23 -4.24 -5.27 -2.43
C VAL A 23 -5.42 -5.58 -3.37
N PRO A 24 -6.68 -5.55 -2.88
CA PRO A 24 -7.85 -5.54 -3.73
C PRO A 24 -8.00 -4.19 -4.42
N LEU A 25 -8.24 -4.20 -5.73
CA LEU A 25 -8.52 -3.02 -6.55
C LEU A 25 -10.01 -2.66 -6.50
N HIS A 26 -10.51 -2.34 -5.31
CA HIS A 26 -11.89 -1.91 -5.10
C HIS A 26 -11.92 -0.41 -4.76
N SER A 27 -13.04 0.27 -5.01
CA SER A 27 -13.21 1.70 -4.70
C SER A 27 -13.18 2.00 -3.21
N ALA A 28 -13.59 1.03 -2.38
CA ALA A 28 -13.56 1.09 -0.93
C ALA A 28 -12.99 -0.20 -0.36
N LEU A 29 -12.24 -0.08 0.74
CA LEU A 29 -11.70 -1.21 1.47
C LEU A 29 -12.35 -1.26 2.86
N ALA A 30 -12.70 -2.47 3.31
CA ALA A 30 -13.09 -2.66 4.70
C ALA A 30 -11.92 -2.30 5.63
N LYS A 31 -12.23 -1.79 6.83
CA LYS A 31 -11.22 -1.38 7.82
C LYS A 31 -10.23 -2.51 8.14
N GLY A 32 -10.72 -3.74 8.31
CA GLY A 32 -9.87 -4.91 8.57
C GLY A 32 -8.89 -5.19 7.43
N THR A 33 -9.37 -5.15 6.18
CA THR A 33 -8.54 -5.33 4.99
C THR A 33 -7.46 -4.26 4.89
N LEU A 34 -7.79 -3.00 5.13
CA LEU A 34 -6.80 -1.92 5.16
C LEU A 34 -5.74 -2.15 6.25
N SER A 35 -6.18 -2.54 7.46
CA SER A 35 -5.28 -2.86 8.56
C SER A 35 -4.33 -4.01 8.23
N ASP A 36 -4.80 -5.05 7.56
CA ASP A 36 -3.94 -6.18 7.17
C ASP A 36 -2.95 -5.82 6.06
N ILE A 37 -3.37 -5.01 5.08
CA ILE A 37 -2.45 -4.46 4.06
C ILE A 37 -1.35 -3.65 4.72
N LEU A 38 -1.67 -2.78 5.68
CA LEU A 38 -0.69 -1.96 6.39
C LEU A 38 0.31 -2.82 7.17
N LYS A 39 -0.15 -3.86 7.87
CA LYS A 39 0.72 -4.82 8.56
C LYS A 39 1.67 -5.54 7.59
N GLN A 40 1.14 -6.03 6.46
CA GLN A 40 1.92 -6.70 5.41
C GLN A 40 2.99 -5.77 4.81
N ALA A 41 2.63 -4.50 4.62
CA ALA A 41 3.53 -3.46 4.13
C ALA A 41 4.49 -2.91 5.20
N GLY A 42 4.32 -3.26 6.47
CA GLY A 42 5.10 -2.71 7.58
C GLY A 42 4.89 -1.21 7.79
N LEU A 43 3.68 -0.71 7.53
CA LEU A 43 3.33 0.72 7.61
C LEU A 43 2.36 0.99 8.76
N THR A 44 2.50 2.16 9.37
CA THR A 44 1.46 2.73 10.24
C THR A 44 0.43 3.51 9.43
N ALA A 45 -0.72 3.80 10.04
CA ALA A 45 -1.74 4.63 9.41
C ALA A 45 -1.24 6.04 9.10
N ASP A 46 -0.38 6.62 9.95
CA ASP A 46 0.17 7.96 9.73
C ASP A 46 1.22 7.98 8.62
N GLN A 47 2.07 6.95 8.52
CA GLN A 47 2.96 6.80 7.37
C GLN A 47 2.19 6.66 6.06
N LEU A 48 1.08 5.92 6.07
CA LEU A 48 0.19 5.87 4.90
C LEU A 48 -0.38 7.26 4.56
N ARG A 49 -0.87 8.00 5.56
CA ARG A 49 -1.40 9.36 5.35
C ARG A 49 -0.34 10.27 4.76
N GLU A 50 0.87 10.26 5.32
CA GLU A 50 2.00 11.02 4.80
C GLU A 50 2.24 10.67 3.33
N LEU A 51 2.43 9.39 2.99
CA LEU A 51 2.64 8.95 1.60
C LEU A 51 1.52 9.38 0.65
N LEU A 52 0.27 9.35 1.13
CA LEU A 52 -0.86 9.81 0.35
C LEU A 52 -0.78 11.32 0.12
N TYR A 53 -0.55 12.15 1.14
CA TYR A 53 -0.63 13.60 1.02
C TYR A 53 0.66 14.30 0.57
N THR A 54 1.83 13.69 0.74
CA THR A 54 3.14 14.28 0.45
C THR A 54 3.96 13.51 -0.59
N GLY A 55 3.48 12.33 -1.00
CA GLY A 55 4.17 11.47 -1.96
C GLY A 55 4.39 12.12 -3.33
N PRO A 56 5.29 11.57 -4.16
CA PRO A 56 5.71 12.15 -5.44
C PRO A 56 4.56 12.40 -6.44
N GLY A 57 3.41 11.72 -6.28
CA GLY A 57 2.20 11.95 -7.08
C GLY A 57 1.24 13.03 -6.56
N ARG A 58 1.52 13.64 -5.39
CA ARG A 58 0.71 14.71 -4.77
C ARG A 58 1.52 15.94 -4.38
N ARG A 59 2.70 16.18 -4.98
CA ARG A 59 3.30 17.52 -4.93
C ARG A 59 2.30 18.51 -5.53
N ALA A 60 1.66 19.28 -4.66
CA ALA A 60 0.69 20.29 -5.03
C ALA A 60 1.29 21.17 -6.13
N LYS A 61 0.57 21.29 -7.25
CA LYS A 61 0.62 22.51 -8.04
C LYS A 61 0.19 23.64 -7.10
N LEU A 62 1.16 24.30 -6.49
CA LEU A 62 1.04 25.70 -6.09
C LEU A 62 1.48 26.53 -7.29
#